data_AF-A0A3M2FHL1-F1
#
_entry.id   AF-A0A3M2FHL1-F1
#
_cell.length_a   1.000
_cell.length_b   1.000
_cell.length_c   1.000
_cell.angle_alpha   90.00
_cell.angle_beta   90.00
_cell.angle_gamma   90.00
#
_symmetry.space_group_name_H-M   'P 1'
#
loop_
_entity.id
_entity.type
_entity.pdbx_description
1 polymer ?
#
loop_
_entity_poly.entity_id
_entity_poly.type
_entity_poly.pdbx_seq_one_letter_code
_entity_poly.pdbx_strand_id
1 'polypeptide(L)'
;MRISARGWDAWLCAGLGSGWLPTMPGTWGSLAALGPAAVMVSAWGAMALLGAALLLLALGCWLCARLLPRLDESDPGWIVIDEWVGVW
;
A
#
# COMPACT_ATOMS: atom_id res chain seq x y z
N MET A 1 -10.14 -3.20 15.24
CA MET A 1 -8.73 -2.88 14.94
C MET A 1 -8.07 -2.34 16.21
N ARG A 2 -7.16 -3.09 16.84
CA ARG A 2 -6.47 -2.61 18.05
C ARG A 2 -5.49 -1.49 17.66
N ILE A 3 -5.52 -0.40 18.42
CA ILE A 3 -4.96 0.93 18.15
C ILE A 3 -3.41 0.96 18.13
N SER A 4 -2.73 -0.20 18.28
CA SER A 4 -1.27 -0.31 18.41
C SER A 4 -0.48 0.06 17.13
N ALA A 5 -1.11 0.03 15.96
CA ALA A 5 -0.45 0.21 14.66
C ALA A 5 -0.69 1.59 13.99
N ARG A 6 -0.78 2.70 14.74
CA ARG A 6 -0.97 4.05 14.16
C ARG A 6 0.35 4.82 13.94
N GLY A 7 1.32 4.15 13.32
CA GLY A 7 2.57 4.77 12.87
C GLY A 7 2.48 5.28 11.43
N TRP A 8 3.43 6.13 11.02
CA TRP A 8 3.55 6.58 9.63
C TRP A 8 3.85 5.42 8.67
N ASP A 9 4.61 4.44 9.14
CA ASP A 9 4.95 3.21 8.44
C ASP A 9 3.71 2.33 8.22
N ALA A 10 2.87 2.20 9.26
CA ALA A 10 1.59 1.51 9.14
C ALA A 10 0.62 2.23 8.20
N TRP A 11 0.56 3.57 8.24
CA TRP A 11 -0.28 4.32 7.30
C TRP A 11 0.15 4.13 5.83
N LEU A 12 1.46 4.05 5.57
CA LEU A 12 1.99 3.72 4.25
C LEU A 12 1.69 2.27 3.85
N CYS A 13 1.93 1.29 4.74
CA CYS A 13 1.57 -0.11 4.50
C CYS A 13 0.07 -0.30 4.25
N ALA A 14 -0.78 0.54 4.86
CA ALA A 14 -2.22 0.53 4.65
C ALA A 14 -2.68 1.23 3.36
N GLY A 15 -1.76 1.54 2.43
CA GLY A 15 -2.11 2.23 1.18
C GLY A 15 -2.75 3.58 1.44
N LEU A 16 -2.09 4.40 2.26
CA LEU A 16 -2.59 5.73 2.70
C LEU A 16 -3.91 5.67 3.47
N GLY A 17 -4.17 4.55 4.16
CA GLY A 17 -5.36 4.31 4.97
C GLY A 17 -6.51 3.62 4.24
N SER A 18 -6.36 3.30 2.94
CA SER A 18 -7.35 2.52 2.18
C SER A 18 -7.57 1.12 2.77
N GLY A 19 -6.51 0.47 3.26
CA GLY A 19 -6.60 -0.82 3.94
C GLY A 19 -7.30 -0.78 5.30
N TRP A 20 -7.61 0.41 5.83
CA TRP A 20 -8.39 0.57 7.07
C TRP A 20 -9.89 0.73 6.82
N LEU A 21 -10.31 0.81 5.55
CA LEU A 21 -11.71 0.87 5.19
C LEU A 21 -12.41 -0.48 5.48
N PRO A 22 -13.71 -0.45 5.83
CA PRO A 22 -14.44 -1.64 6.23
C PRO A 22 -14.65 -2.57 5.03
N THR A 23 -14.52 -3.88 5.30
CA THR A 23 -14.82 -4.97 4.36
C THR A 23 -13.90 -5.01 3.14
N MET A 24 -13.27 -6.16 2.89
CA MET A 24 -12.36 -6.40 1.75
C MET A 24 -11.32 -5.27 1.56
N PRO A 25 -10.40 -5.07 2.53
CA PRO A 25 -9.40 -4.01 2.47
C PRO A 25 -8.62 -3.95 1.16
N GLY A 26 -8.25 -5.10 0.58
CA GLY A 26 -7.55 -5.16 -0.70
C GLY A 26 -8.35 -4.53 -1.86
N THR A 27 -9.68 -4.63 -1.87
CA THR A 27 -10.52 -3.95 -2.88
C THR A 27 -10.41 -2.44 -2.75
N TRP A 28 -10.43 -1.92 -1.53
CA TRP A 28 -10.22 -0.50 -1.28
C TRP A 28 -8.80 -0.05 -1.62
N GLY A 29 -7.80 -0.89 -1.35
CA GLY A 29 -6.41 -0.70 -1.73
C GLY A 29 -6.25 -0.53 -3.24
N SER A 30 -6.72 -1.51 -4.02
CA SER A 30 -6.67 -1.46 -5.48
C SER A 30 -7.43 -0.26 -6.05
N LEU A 31 -8.62 0.03 -5.52
CA LEU A 31 -9.42 1.18 -5.97
C LEU A 31 -8.70 2.50 -5.71
N ALA A 32 -8.08 2.66 -4.54
CA ALA A 32 -7.33 3.86 -4.19
C ALA A 32 -6.08 4.05 -5.07
N ALA A 33 -5.42 2.96 -5.46
CA ALA A 33 -4.22 2.98 -6.30
C ALA A 33 -4.49 3.46 -7.74
N LEU A 34 -5.71 3.29 -8.27
CA LEU A 34 -6.08 3.67 -9.64
C LEU A 34 -5.95 5.17 -9.92
N GLY A 35 -6.32 6.03 -8.97
CA GLY A 35 -6.27 7.49 -9.14
C GLY A 35 -4.86 8.00 -9.41
N PRO A 36 -3.89 7.73 -8.51
CA PRO A 36 -2.49 8.05 -8.74
C PRO A 36 -1.92 7.42 -10.01
N ALA A 37 -2.29 6.17 -10.32
CA ALA A 37 -1.86 5.50 -11.54
C ALA A 37 -2.31 6.24 -12.81
N ALA A 38 -3.58 6.63 -12.87
CA ALA A 38 -4.13 7.39 -13.99
C ALA A 38 -3.43 8.74 -14.17
N VAL A 39 -3.20 9.47 -13.08
CA VAL A 39 -2.44 10.73 -13.10
C VAL A 39 -1.02 10.50 -13.63
N MET A 40 -0.33 9.50 -13.11
CA MET A 40 1.05 9.19 -13.52
C MET A 40 1.17 8.83 -14.99
N VAL A 41 0.29 7.95 -15.49
CA VAL A 41 0.29 7.55 -16.90
C VAL A 41 -0.03 8.75 -17.80
N SER A 42 -0.99 9.58 -17.41
CA SER A 42 -1.37 10.76 -18.20
C SER A 42 -0.26 11.83 -18.29
N ALA A 43 0.53 11.99 -17.24
CA ALA A 43 1.56 13.03 -17.16
C ALA A 43 2.95 12.56 -17.62
N TRP A 44 3.33 11.30 -17.35
CA TRP A 44 4.69 10.79 -17.59
C TRP A 44 4.74 9.43 -18.30
N GLY A 45 3.58 8.82 -18.62
CA GLY A 45 3.49 7.57 -19.37
C GLY A 45 3.72 6.30 -18.54
N ALA A 46 3.55 5.15 -19.19
CA ALA A 46 3.58 3.84 -18.53
C ALA A 46 4.94 3.47 -17.92
N MET A 47 6.05 3.97 -18.48
CA MET A 47 7.39 3.70 -17.91
C MET A 47 7.60 4.40 -16.57
N ALA A 48 6.99 5.56 -16.37
CA ALA A 48 7.01 6.22 -15.07
C ALA A 48 6.19 5.42 -14.04
N LEU A 49 5.05 4.85 -14.46
CA LEU A 49 4.23 3.99 -13.61
C LEU A 49 5.01 2.74 -13.16
N LEU A 50 5.63 2.03 -14.10
CA LEU A 50 6.50 0.89 -13.81
C LEU A 50 7.66 1.27 -12.86
N GLY A 51 8.29 2.42 -13.09
CA GLY A 51 9.34 2.93 -12.20
C GLY A 51 8.83 3.16 -10.77
N ALA A 52 7.65 3.75 -10.60
CA ALA A 52 7.06 3.93 -9.29
C ALA A 52 6.61 2.61 -8.65
N ALA A 53 6.10 1.65 -9.42
CA ALA A 53 5.75 0.32 -8.92
C ALA A 53 6.97 -0.38 -8.31
N LEU A 54 8.11 -0.34 -9.01
CA LEU A 54 9.37 -0.91 -8.50
C LEU A 54 9.89 -0.19 -7.26
N LEU A 55 9.81 1.14 -7.21
CA LEU A 55 10.17 1.93 -6.03
C LEU A 55 9.25 1.61 -4.84
N LEU A 56 7.95 1.51 -5.10
CA LEU A 56 6.94 1.20 -4.09
C LEU A 56 7.08 -0.24 -3.58
N LEU A 57 7.44 -1.19 -4.45
CA LEU A 57 7.75 -2.56 -4.07
C LEU A 57 8.94 -2.60 -3.10
N ALA A 58 10.05 -1.94 -3.45
CA ALA A 58 11.23 -1.89 -2.58
C ALA A 58 10.92 -1.22 -1.24
N LEU A 59 10.17 -0.11 -1.28
CA LEU A 59 9.71 0.60 -0.08
C LEU A 59 8.78 -0.28 0.76
N GLY A 60 7.84 -0.98 0.13
CA GLY A 60 6.88 -1.88 0.77
C GLY A 60 7.58 -3.04 1.49
N CYS A 61 8.53 -3.69 0.84
CA CYS A 61 9.36 -4.73 1.47
C CYS A 61 10.09 -4.19 2.71
N TRP A 62 10.69 -3.00 2.61
CA TRP A 62 11.38 -2.38 3.74
C TRP A 62 10.43 -1.97 4.89
N LEU A 63 9.26 -1.42 4.56
CA LEU A 63 8.24 -1.06 5.55
C LEU A 63 7.70 -2.30 6.25
N CYS A 64 7.33 -3.34 5.51
CA CYS A 64 6.83 -4.60 6.06
C CYS A 64 7.88 -5.28 6.94
N ALA A 65 9.15 -5.34 6.52
CA ALA A 65 10.24 -5.90 7.34
C ALA A 65 10.41 -5.16 8.68
N ARG A 66 10.15 -3.85 8.71
CA ARG A 66 10.18 -3.06 9.94
C ARG A 66 8.91 -3.20 10.77
N LEU A 67 7.75 -3.29 10.13
CA LEU A 67 6.44 -3.17 10.77
C LEU A 67 5.92 -4.50 11.30
N LEU A 68 6.01 -5.58 10.51
CA LEU A 68 5.48 -6.90 10.87
C LEU A 68 5.99 -7.41 12.23
N PRO A 69 7.27 -7.24 12.64
CA PRO A 69 7.73 -7.68 13.96
C PRO A 69 7.09 -6.94 15.15
N ARG A 70 6.40 -5.82 14.91
CA ARG A 70 5.69 -5.03 15.93
C ARG A 70 4.20 -5.33 16.00
N LEU A 71 3.70 -6.20 15.13
CA LEU A 71 2.31 -6.60 15.07
C LEU A 71 2.12 -7.94 15.76
N ASP A 72 0.98 -8.11 16.44
CA ASP A 72 0.60 -9.39 17.06
C ASP A 72 0.13 -10.41 16.01
N GLU A 73 -0.23 -9.94 14.82
CA GLU A 73 -0.78 -10.73 13.71
C GLU A 73 0.27 -10.86 12.59
N SER A 74 0.48 -12.09 12.12
CA SER A 74 1.51 -12.41 11.13
C SER A 74 1.23 -11.88 9.73
N ASP A 75 -0.04 -11.81 9.34
CA ASP A 75 -0.48 -11.35 8.02
C ASP A 75 -1.76 -10.51 8.13
N PRO A 76 -1.63 -9.24 8.52
CA PRO A 76 -2.76 -8.37 8.73
C PRO A 76 -3.37 -7.96 7.40
N GLY A 77 -4.63 -8.35 7.15
CA GLY A 77 -5.32 -8.05 5.89
C GLY A 77 -5.57 -6.56 5.59
N TRP A 78 -5.14 -5.64 6.46
CA TRP A 78 -5.18 -4.19 6.20
C TRP A 78 -3.89 -3.64 5.59
N ILE A 79 -2.81 -4.42 5.58
CA ILE A 79 -1.61 -4.10 4.81
C ILE A 79 -2.01 -4.33 3.35
N VAL A 80 -2.02 -3.24 2.57
CA VAL A 80 -2.48 -3.27 1.17
C VAL A 80 -1.53 -2.57 0.20
N ILE A 81 -0.27 -2.41 0.61
CA ILE A 81 0.75 -1.75 -0.22
C ILE A 81 1.10 -2.62 -1.44
N ASP A 82 0.91 -3.93 -1.37
CA ASP A 82 1.08 -4.87 -2.47
C ASP A 82 -0.04 -4.76 -3.52
N GLU A 83 -1.28 -4.43 -3.15
CA GLU A 83 -2.32 -4.09 -4.12
C GLU A 83 -2.00 -2.80 -4.86
N TRP A 84 -1.37 -1.83 -4.20
CA TRP A 84 -0.90 -0.61 -4.86
C TRP A 84 0.21 -0.92 -5.86
N VAL A 85 1.18 -1.77 -5.48
CA VAL A 85 2.25 -2.23 -6.38
C VAL A 85 1.67 -3.03 -7.56
N GLY A 86 0.64 -3.85 -7.35
CA GLY A 86 0.04 -4.66 -8.42
C GLY A 86 -0.78 -3.86 -9.42
N VAL A 87 -1.30 -2.69 -9.04
CA VAL A 87 -2.07 -1.80 -9.92
C VAL A 87 -1.15 -0.88 -10.74
N TRP A 88 0.04 -0.55 -10.25
CA TRP A 88 1.02 0.33 -10.90
C TRP A 88 1.96 -0.46 -11.82
#